data_AF-A0A2G6E3G8-F1
#
_entry.id   AF-A0A2G6E3G8-F1
#
_cell.length_a   1.000
_cell.length_b   1.000
_cell.length_c   1.000
_cell.angle_alpha   90.00
_cell.angle_beta   90.00
_cell.angle_gamma   90.00
#
_symmetry.space_group_name_H-M   'P 1'
#
loop_
_entity.id
_entity.type
_entity.pdbx_description
1 polymer ?
#
loop_
_entity_poly.entity_id
_entity_poly.type
_entity_poly.pdbx_seq_one_letter_code
_entity_poly.pdbx_strand_id
1 'polypeptide(L)'
;MKGDLTKIRIVDIVKALSMIGKSGRLHVSSSGSTGYIHLKRGSVTYAEEGNLYGEDALYSMALKSSGVFHYDPETPLVPQNVHLGMESLFIALSRQVDRYQYLLSRVPQLDDRLSTKVLKEPSQYDPEIRTVLRFLTRPLALRDLLNRVPYSRIKTLEIVMQLMTKNVIGVNGKTTTIPKEDERHDASLEASLKVISIGEVVQILVLIGLNGRLSASWDDRKGEVYIEQGNISFATVESLEGMGAVYRLLTWKDGYCKFFADEVPVQHNIQKNIESIFVEGIDVLAKFNKFMDEFPSLNAYVDVISVTGQEEISNKEATILKIVNQNETLHDVIKYSPYDDVETLELTAKLYGQRMIGLSKGLSGQQEVDYDKEAEELLKDLL
;
A
#
# COMPACT_ATOMS: atom_id res chain seq x y z
N MET A 1 6.90 -1.86 -0.36
CA MET A 1 5.55 -2.26 -0.83
C MET A 1 5.67 -2.72 -2.27
N LYS A 2 4.99 -3.79 -2.69
CA LYS A 2 5.01 -4.30 -4.07
C LYS A 2 3.59 -4.60 -4.55
N GLY A 3 3.37 -4.60 -5.86
CA GLY A 3 2.07 -4.96 -6.42
C GLY A 3 2.12 -5.23 -7.92
N ASP A 4 1.01 -5.71 -8.44
CA ASP A 4 0.84 -6.14 -9.84
C ASP A 4 0.16 -5.04 -10.66
N LEU A 5 0.77 -4.66 -11.79
CA LEU A 5 0.26 -3.63 -12.71
C LEU A 5 -1.00 -4.05 -13.47
N THR A 6 -1.29 -5.35 -13.54
CA THR A 6 -2.56 -5.86 -14.09
C THR A 6 -3.74 -5.54 -13.18
N LYS A 7 -3.48 -5.32 -11.88
CA LYS A 7 -4.50 -5.04 -10.86
C LYS A 7 -4.49 -3.59 -10.41
N ILE A 8 -3.32 -2.94 -10.38
CA ILE A 8 -3.17 -1.55 -9.92
C ILE A 8 -2.31 -0.76 -10.91
N ARG A 9 -2.85 0.32 -11.48
CA ARG A 9 -2.10 1.13 -12.46
C ARG A 9 -1.02 1.95 -11.77
N ILE A 10 0.13 2.12 -12.43
CA ILE A 10 1.25 2.88 -11.87
C ILE A 10 0.89 4.34 -11.59
N VAL A 11 0.04 4.96 -12.43
CA VAL A 11 -0.42 6.34 -12.24
C VAL A 11 -1.19 6.50 -10.93
N ASP A 12 -2.03 5.53 -10.60
CA ASP A 12 -2.84 5.56 -9.38
C ASP A 12 -1.94 5.46 -8.13
N ILE A 13 -0.92 4.59 -8.16
CA ILE A 13 0.05 4.45 -7.06
C ILE A 13 0.92 5.70 -6.92
N VAL A 14 1.42 6.28 -8.02
CA VAL A 14 2.17 7.54 -7.99
C VAL A 14 1.29 8.66 -7.41
N LYS A 15 0.03 8.73 -7.81
CA LYS A 15 -0.93 9.72 -7.31
C LYS A 15 -1.20 9.54 -5.82
N ALA A 16 -1.45 8.32 -5.36
CA ALA A 16 -1.71 8.04 -3.95
C ALA A 16 -0.49 8.38 -3.09
N LEU A 17 0.71 7.95 -3.48
CA LEU A 17 1.95 8.30 -2.78
C LEU A 17 2.22 9.80 -2.77
N SER A 18 1.88 10.49 -3.88
CA SER A 18 1.98 11.95 -4.00
C SER A 18 1.05 12.65 -3.00
N MET A 19 -0.22 12.25 -2.94
CA MET A 19 -1.22 12.82 -2.04
C MET A 19 -0.92 12.58 -0.55
N ILE A 20 -0.31 11.44 -0.23
CA ILE A 20 0.12 11.10 1.15
C ILE A 20 1.45 11.82 1.51
N GLY A 21 2.12 12.46 0.55
CA GLY A 21 3.37 13.19 0.80
C GLY A 21 4.59 12.28 0.96
N LYS A 22 4.53 11.05 0.46
CA LYS A 22 5.62 10.07 0.60
C LYS A 22 6.86 10.48 -0.19
N SER A 23 8.02 10.07 0.34
CA SER A 23 9.30 10.16 -0.36
C SER A 23 9.86 8.76 -0.52
N GLY A 24 10.44 8.47 -1.68
CA GLY A 24 10.99 7.16 -1.97
C GLY A 24 11.16 6.94 -3.47
N ARG A 25 11.49 5.71 -3.83
CA ARG A 25 11.64 5.24 -5.21
C ARG A 25 10.60 4.17 -5.52
N LEU A 26 9.89 4.34 -6.62
CA LEU A 26 9.12 3.30 -7.28
C LEU A 26 9.97 2.69 -8.40
N HIS A 27 10.21 1.39 -8.33
CA HIS A 27 10.77 0.59 -9.40
C HIS A 27 9.64 -0.14 -10.11
N VAL A 28 9.58 -0.01 -11.43
CA VAL A 28 8.56 -0.59 -12.31
C VAL A 28 9.23 -1.54 -13.29
N SER A 29 8.81 -2.79 -13.32
CA SER A 29 9.34 -3.81 -14.24
C SER A 29 8.23 -4.40 -15.10
N SER A 30 8.37 -4.32 -16.42
CA SER A 30 7.36 -4.79 -17.38
C SER A 30 7.97 -5.17 -18.72
N SER A 31 7.70 -6.40 -19.19
CA SER A 31 8.01 -6.85 -20.57
C SER A 31 9.44 -6.52 -21.05
N GLY A 32 10.43 -6.66 -20.17
CA GLY A 32 11.85 -6.43 -20.48
C GLY A 32 12.32 -4.98 -20.34
N SER A 33 11.46 -4.05 -19.89
CA SER A 33 11.88 -2.71 -19.48
C SER A 33 11.74 -2.51 -17.98
N THR A 34 12.69 -1.76 -17.43
CA THR A 34 12.72 -1.33 -16.04
C THR A 34 12.73 0.19 -16.02
N GLY A 35 11.88 0.77 -15.19
CA GLY A 35 11.81 2.21 -14.96
C GLY A 35 11.80 2.55 -13.49
N TYR A 36 12.24 3.76 -13.18
CA TYR A 36 12.31 4.29 -11.82
C TYR A 36 11.57 5.62 -11.75
N ILE A 37 10.84 5.85 -10.66
CA ILE A 37 10.18 7.11 -10.34
C ILE A 37 10.57 7.48 -8.92
N HIS A 38 11.11 8.69 -8.71
CA HIS A 38 11.51 9.16 -7.40
C HIS A 38 10.55 10.27 -6.96
N LEU A 39 10.05 10.12 -5.74
CA LEU A 39 9.20 11.08 -5.07
C LEU A 39 9.96 11.69 -3.90
N LYS A 40 9.79 12.98 -3.69
CA LYS A 40 10.29 13.72 -2.54
C LYS A 40 9.19 14.60 -1.99
N ARG A 41 8.73 14.27 -0.78
CA ARG A 41 7.62 14.94 -0.08
C ARG A 41 6.37 15.06 -0.95
N GLY A 42 5.99 13.96 -1.60
CA GLY A 42 4.86 13.89 -2.51
C GLY A 42 5.09 14.43 -3.93
N SER A 43 6.19 15.16 -4.18
CA SER A 43 6.52 15.66 -5.51
C SER A 43 7.33 14.63 -6.30
N VAL A 44 6.92 14.33 -7.53
CA VAL A 44 7.74 13.53 -8.45
C VAL A 44 8.89 14.40 -8.97
N THR A 45 10.12 14.03 -8.63
CA THR A 45 11.32 14.82 -8.98
C THR A 45 12.15 14.20 -10.08
N TYR A 46 12.09 12.88 -10.22
CA TYR A 46 12.88 12.15 -11.21
C TYR A 46 12.12 10.96 -11.77
N ALA A 47 12.30 10.70 -13.06
CA ALA A 47 11.87 9.46 -13.68
C ALA A 47 12.83 9.03 -14.80
N GLU A 48 12.99 7.73 -14.97
CA GLU A 48 13.72 7.14 -16.10
C GLU A 48 13.11 5.80 -16.51
N GLU A 49 13.18 5.48 -17.80
CA GLU A 49 12.86 4.15 -18.32
C GLU A 49 13.71 3.88 -19.58
N GLY A 50 14.74 3.03 -19.44
CA GLY A 50 15.71 2.81 -20.51
C GLY A 50 16.41 4.12 -20.93
N ASN A 51 16.12 4.61 -22.13
CA ASN A 51 16.67 5.87 -22.65
C ASN A 51 15.71 7.07 -22.48
N LEU A 52 14.54 6.86 -21.88
CA LEU A 52 13.57 7.92 -21.61
C LEU A 52 13.84 8.53 -20.23
N TYR A 53 13.67 9.84 -20.11
CA TYR A 53 13.89 10.59 -18.89
C TYR A 53 12.73 11.56 -18.65
N GLY A 54 12.52 11.93 -17.38
CA GLY A 54 11.54 12.93 -17.00
C GLY A 54 10.10 12.51 -17.31
N GLU A 55 9.31 13.47 -17.77
CA GLU A 55 7.90 13.25 -18.12
C GLU A 55 7.70 12.14 -19.16
N ASP A 56 8.61 12.00 -20.13
CA ASP A 56 8.50 10.96 -21.17
C ASP A 56 8.62 9.55 -20.59
N ALA A 57 9.47 9.36 -19.58
CA ALA A 57 9.57 8.10 -18.85
C ALA A 57 8.28 7.82 -18.06
N LEU A 58 7.71 8.83 -17.41
CA LEU A 58 6.44 8.72 -16.69
C LEU A 58 5.29 8.35 -17.64
N TYR A 59 5.20 8.99 -18.80
CA TYR A 59 4.20 8.66 -19.82
C TYR A 59 4.37 7.23 -20.30
N SER A 60 5.58 6.79 -20.60
CA SER A 60 5.85 5.42 -21.04
C SER A 60 5.43 4.39 -19.98
N MET A 61 5.79 4.61 -18.72
CA MET A 61 5.38 3.73 -17.61
C MET A 61 3.86 3.73 -17.41
N ALA A 62 3.20 4.88 -17.50
CA ALA A 62 1.74 5.02 -17.35
C ALA A 62 0.93 4.19 -18.36
N LEU A 63 1.49 3.89 -19.53
CA LEU A 63 0.84 3.09 -20.57
C LEU A 63 1.03 1.57 -20.41
N LYS A 64 1.72 1.12 -19.35
CA LYS A 64 1.93 -0.31 -19.08
C LYS A 64 0.69 -0.92 -18.42
N SER A 65 0.28 -2.07 -18.93
CA SER A 65 -0.90 -2.82 -18.47
C SER A 65 -0.55 -4.15 -17.78
N SER A 66 0.74 -4.46 -17.63
CA SER A 66 1.24 -5.66 -16.97
C SER A 66 2.64 -5.43 -16.43
N GLY A 67 3.06 -6.24 -15.46
CA GLY A 67 4.34 -6.13 -14.79
C GLY A 67 4.17 -5.94 -13.28
N VAL A 68 5.25 -5.62 -12.60
CA VAL A 68 5.26 -5.44 -11.15
C VAL A 68 5.87 -4.10 -10.79
N PHE A 69 5.36 -3.47 -9.73
CA PHE A 69 5.97 -2.30 -9.13
C PHE A 69 6.46 -2.62 -7.71
N HIS A 70 7.51 -1.93 -7.30
CA HIS A 70 8.09 -2.00 -5.96
C HIS A 70 8.38 -0.58 -5.47
N TYR A 71 7.73 -0.18 -4.39
CA TYR A 71 8.01 1.04 -3.65
C TYR A 71 8.99 0.76 -2.51
N ASP A 72 10.00 1.62 -2.43
CA ASP A 72 11.07 1.65 -1.46
C ASP A 72 11.17 3.06 -0.86
N PRO A 73 11.20 3.23 0.47
CA PRO A 73 11.30 4.54 1.10
C PRO A 73 12.69 5.18 0.94
N GLU A 74 13.67 4.47 0.38
CA GLU A 74 14.97 5.05 0.06
C GLU A 74 14.85 6.24 -0.90
N THR A 75 15.52 7.34 -0.52
CA THR A 75 15.55 8.60 -1.27
C THR A 75 16.97 8.89 -1.74
N PRO A 76 17.48 8.16 -2.75
CA PRO A 76 18.80 8.44 -3.28
C PRO A 76 18.83 9.84 -3.88
N LEU A 77 20.00 10.49 -3.78
CA LEU A 77 20.21 11.81 -4.35
C LEU A 77 20.31 11.69 -5.87
N VAL A 78 19.21 11.98 -6.55
CA VAL A 78 19.10 11.97 -8.02
C VAL A 78 18.91 13.39 -8.54
N PRO A 79 19.38 13.71 -9.76
CA PRO A 79 19.09 14.99 -10.40
C PRO A 79 17.58 15.15 -10.58
N GLN A 80 17.09 16.39 -10.64
CA GLN A 80 15.70 16.63 -11.01
C GLN A 80 15.59 16.63 -12.54
N ASN A 81 14.73 15.77 -13.09
CA ASN A 81 14.41 15.76 -14.52
C ASN A 81 12.90 15.79 -14.81
N VAL A 82 12.08 15.92 -13.77
CA VAL A 82 10.64 16.19 -13.87
C VAL A 82 10.41 17.63 -13.40
N HIS A 83 9.81 18.44 -14.27
CA HIS A 83 9.64 19.87 -14.06
C HIS A 83 8.17 20.30 -14.00
N LEU A 84 7.25 19.45 -14.49
CA LEU A 84 5.82 19.69 -14.32
C LEU A 84 5.41 19.67 -12.84
N GLY A 85 4.60 20.65 -12.45
CA GLY A 85 3.86 20.60 -11.19
C GLY A 85 2.89 19.41 -11.16
N MET A 86 2.60 18.88 -9.97
CA MET A 86 1.85 17.62 -9.82
C MET A 86 0.49 17.65 -10.51
N GLU A 87 -0.27 18.74 -10.40
CA GLU A 87 -1.56 18.87 -11.08
C GLU A 87 -1.42 18.76 -12.61
N SER A 88 -0.48 19.52 -13.19
CA SER A 88 -0.21 19.48 -14.63
C SER A 88 0.31 18.11 -15.08
N LEU A 89 1.14 17.47 -14.27
CA LEU A 89 1.66 16.14 -14.53
C LEU A 89 0.53 15.11 -14.58
N PHE A 90 -0.39 15.09 -13.61
CA PHE A 90 -1.49 14.13 -13.60
C PHE A 90 -2.51 14.39 -14.71
N ILE A 91 -2.78 15.65 -15.06
CA ILE A 91 -3.60 15.99 -16.24
C ILE A 91 -2.95 15.45 -17.51
N ALA A 92 -1.64 15.65 -17.67
CA ALA A 92 -0.89 15.16 -18.82
C ALA A 92 -0.88 13.62 -18.88
N LEU A 93 -0.65 12.94 -17.75
CA LEU A 93 -0.67 11.48 -17.64
C LEU A 93 -2.05 10.91 -18.02
N SER A 94 -3.13 11.43 -17.43
CA SER A 94 -4.50 11.00 -17.76
C SER A 94 -4.80 11.17 -19.24
N ARG A 95 -4.47 12.33 -19.82
CA ARG A 95 -4.66 12.58 -21.25
C ARG A 95 -3.89 11.58 -22.13
N GLN A 96 -2.67 11.20 -21.76
CA GLN A 96 -1.92 10.21 -22.52
C GLN A 96 -2.53 8.81 -22.41
N VAL A 97 -2.99 8.43 -21.21
CA VAL A 97 -3.69 7.15 -20.99
C VAL A 97 -4.99 7.11 -21.81
N ASP A 98 -5.80 8.17 -21.76
CA ASP A 98 -7.06 8.26 -22.50
C ASP A 98 -6.82 8.19 -24.01
N ARG A 99 -5.81 8.92 -24.51
CA ARG A 99 -5.41 8.87 -25.92
C ARG A 99 -4.97 7.47 -26.34
N TYR A 100 -4.19 6.80 -25.49
CA TYR A 100 -3.74 5.43 -25.75
C TYR A 100 -4.92 4.44 -25.79
N GLN A 101 -5.84 4.53 -24.84
CA GLN A 101 -7.07 3.70 -24.82
C GLN A 101 -7.96 3.98 -26.04
N TYR A 102 -8.13 5.25 -26.41
CA TYR A 102 -8.85 5.63 -27.61
C TYR A 102 -8.23 4.99 -28.87
N LEU A 103 -6.91 5.06 -29.02
CA LEU A 103 -6.22 4.43 -30.15
C LEU A 103 -6.38 2.91 -30.13
N LEU A 104 -6.23 2.25 -28.97
CA LEU A 104 -6.43 0.82 -28.82
C LEU A 104 -7.84 0.37 -29.22
N SER A 105 -8.88 1.17 -28.95
CA SER A 105 -10.25 0.85 -29.36
C SER A 105 -10.47 0.91 -30.89
N ARG A 106 -9.54 1.48 -31.65
CA ARG A 106 -9.62 1.67 -33.11
C ARG A 106 -8.66 0.78 -33.90
N VAL A 107 -7.80 0.03 -33.23
CA VAL A 107 -6.87 -0.93 -33.84
C VAL A 107 -7.23 -2.37 -33.42
N PRO A 108 -6.64 -3.38 -34.07
CA PRO A 108 -6.78 -4.79 -33.67
C PRO A 108 -6.31 -5.03 -32.24
N GLN A 109 -6.71 -6.16 -31.65
CA GLN A 109 -6.32 -6.49 -30.29
C GLN A 109 -4.81 -6.66 -30.17
N LEU A 110 -4.27 -6.51 -28.96
CA LEU A 110 -2.83 -6.58 -28.70
C LEU A 110 -2.20 -7.90 -29.20
N ASP A 111 -2.95 -9.00 -29.21
CA ASP A 111 -2.46 -10.31 -29.63
C ASP A 111 -2.74 -10.62 -31.11
N ASP A 112 -3.51 -9.78 -31.80
CA ASP A 112 -3.75 -9.93 -33.23
C ASP A 112 -2.44 -9.72 -34.02
N ARG A 113 -2.20 -10.62 -34.99
CA ARG A 113 -1.00 -10.56 -35.82
C ARG A 113 -1.21 -9.70 -37.05
N LEU A 114 -0.44 -8.63 -37.14
CA LEU A 114 -0.43 -7.67 -38.24
C LEU A 114 0.63 -8.05 -39.27
N SER A 115 0.33 -7.84 -40.54
CA SER A 115 1.33 -7.94 -41.61
C SER A 115 1.04 -6.96 -42.75
N THR A 116 2.07 -6.60 -43.51
CA THR A 116 1.93 -5.79 -44.72
C THR A 116 1.21 -6.56 -45.82
N LYS A 117 0.20 -5.94 -46.43
CA LYS A 117 -0.31 -6.37 -47.73
C LYS A 117 0.70 -6.00 -48.81
N VAL A 118 0.57 -6.59 -50.01
CA VAL A 118 1.49 -6.34 -51.14
C VAL A 118 1.64 -4.82 -51.36
N LEU A 119 2.85 -4.31 -51.08
CA LEU A 119 3.18 -2.90 -51.22
C LEU A 119 3.49 -2.61 -52.69
N LYS A 120 2.72 -1.74 -53.34
CA LYS A 120 2.98 -1.33 -54.74
C LYS A 120 4.20 -0.42 -54.84
N GLU A 121 4.37 0.52 -53.89
CA GLU A 121 5.49 1.47 -53.87
C GLU A 121 5.90 1.81 -52.41
N PRO A 122 6.94 1.17 -51.84
CA PRO A 122 7.35 1.41 -50.45
C PRO A 122 8.02 2.77 -50.21
N SER A 123 8.57 3.40 -51.25
CA SER A 123 9.31 4.67 -51.18
C SER A 123 8.42 5.89 -50.92
N GLN A 124 7.11 5.79 -51.21
CA GLN A 124 6.15 6.89 -51.04
C GLN A 124 5.81 7.19 -49.56
N TYR A 125 6.10 6.25 -48.66
CA TYR A 125 5.85 6.40 -47.23
C TYR A 125 7.00 7.14 -46.57
N ASP A 126 6.70 7.94 -45.56
CA ASP A 126 7.70 8.63 -44.75
C ASP A 126 8.63 7.64 -44.00
N PRO A 127 9.80 8.09 -43.49
CA PRO A 127 10.75 7.22 -42.81
C PRO A 127 10.18 6.46 -41.61
N GLU A 128 9.21 7.05 -40.90
CA GLU A 128 8.61 6.46 -39.71
C GLU A 128 7.70 5.29 -40.05
N ILE A 129 6.80 5.49 -41.01
CA ILE A 129 5.92 4.45 -41.54
C ILE A 129 6.75 3.32 -42.15
N ARG A 130 7.81 3.63 -42.91
CA ARG A 130 8.70 2.60 -43.48
C ARG A 130 9.37 1.75 -42.39
N THR A 131 9.75 2.37 -41.27
CA THR A 131 10.33 1.65 -40.14
C THR A 131 9.33 0.66 -39.56
N VAL A 132 8.07 1.06 -39.32
CA VAL A 132 7.01 0.17 -38.83
C VAL A 132 6.70 -0.95 -39.84
N LEU A 133 6.57 -0.62 -41.13
CA LEU A 133 6.31 -1.60 -42.19
C LEU A 133 7.40 -2.68 -42.27
N ARG A 134 8.67 -2.34 -42.00
CA ARG A 134 9.78 -3.31 -41.97
C ARG A 134 9.57 -4.42 -40.94
N PHE A 135 9.01 -4.09 -39.77
CA PHE A 135 8.67 -5.08 -38.74
C PHE A 135 7.46 -5.94 -39.12
N LEU A 136 6.57 -5.44 -39.98
CA LEU A 136 5.34 -6.10 -40.41
C LEU A 136 5.49 -6.91 -41.71
N THR A 137 6.72 -7.07 -42.23
CA THR A 137 7.01 -7.96 -43.37
C THR A 137 6.62 -9.41 -43.12
N ARG A 138 6.58 -9.81 -41.83
CA ARG A 138 6.02 -11.09 -41.37
C ARG A 138 4.93 -10.81 -40.33
N PRO A 139 3.95 -11.73 -40.16
CA PRO A 139 2.92 -11.60 -39.13
C PRO A 139 3.50 -11.42 -37.72
N LEU A 140 3.32 -10.23 -37.15
CA LEU A 140 3.81 -9.84 -35.82
C LEU A 140 2.63 -9.40 -34.95
N ALA A 141 2.57 -9.86 -33.69
CA ALA A 141 1.53 -9.43 -32.77
C ALA A 141 1.66 -7.91 -32.51
N LEU A 142 0.53 -7.21 -32.39
CA LEU A 142 0.55 -5.76 -32.11
C LEU A 142 1.34 -5.45 -30.83
N ARG A 143 1.21 -6.28 -29.79
CA ARG A 143 1.98 -6.19 -28.54
C ARG A 143 3.49 -6.21 -28.79
N ASP A 144 3.96 -7.15 -29.61
CA ASP A 144 5.37 -7.27 -29.97
C ASP A 144 5.85 -6.09 -30.79
N LEU A 145 5.02 -5.60 -31.72
CA LEU A 145 5.32 -4.41 -32.51
C LEU A 145 5.52 -3.19 -31.60
N LEU A 146 4.60 -2.96 -30.66
CA LEU A 146 4.65 -1.85 -29.70
C LEU A 146 5.90 -1.89 -28.80
N ASN A 147 6.50 -3.07 -28.61
CA ASN A 147 7.69 -3.24 -27.78
C ASN A 147 9.01 -3.21 -28.59
N ARG A 148 8.98 -3.44 -29.91
CA ARG A 148 10.19 -3.58 -30.75
C ARG A 148 10.51 -2.37 -31.62
N VAL A 149 9.49 -1.55 -31.93
CA VAL A 149 9.65 -0.35 -32.76
C VAL A 149 10.29 0.78 -31.94
N PRO A 150 11.22 1.57 -32.49
CA PRO A 150 11.93 2.64 -31.77
C PRO A 150 11.07 3.91 -31.56
N TYR A 151 9.74 3.78 -31.53
CA TYR A 151 8.80 4.88 -31.34
C TYR A 151 7.95 4.65 -30.10
N SER A 152 7.38 5.72 -29.55
CA SER A 152 6.42 5.60 -28.44
C SER A 152 5.23 4.72 -28.83
N ARG A 153 4.59 4.10 -27.83
CA ARG A 153 3.41 3.26 -28.05
C ARG A 153 2.30 4.00 -28.79
N ILE A 154 2.03 5.25 -28.41
CA ILE A 154 1.03 6.11 -29.05
C ILE A 154 1.40 6.38 -30.51
N LYS A 155 2.64 6.79 -30.79
CA LYS A 155 3.09 7.08 -32.15
C LYS A 155 3.01 5.83 -33.05
N THR A 156 3.39 4.68 -32.51
CA THR A 156 3.28 3.39 -33.21
C THR A 156 1.82 3.05 -33.52
N LEU A 157 0.90 3.25 -32.56
CA LEU A 157 -0.54 3.05 -32.79
C LEU A 157 -1.12 4.02 -33.82
N GLU A 158 -0.68 5.26 -33.86
CA GLU A 158 -1.09 6.23 -34.88
C GLU A 158 -0.67 5.77 -36.28
N ILE A 159 0.57 5.30 -36.43
CA ILE A 159 1.05 4.75 -37.69
C ILE A 159 0.25 3.50 -38.08
N VAL A 160 0.01 2.58 -37.14
CA VAL A 160 -0.81 1.38 -37.37
C VAL A 160 -2.22 1.77 -37.82
N MET A 161 -2.86 2.72 -37.15
CA MET A 161 -4.19 3.22 -37.51
C MET A 161 -4.19 3.82 -38.92
N GLN A 162 -3.23 4.68 -39.25
CA GLN A 162 -3.08 5.25 -40.59
C GLN A 162 -2.90 4.18 -41.68
N LEU A 163 -2.07 3.18 -41.42
CA LEU A 163 -1.81 2.06 -42.32
C LEU A 163 -3.07 1.21 -42.53
N MET A 164 -3.89 1.02 -41.50
CA MET A 164 -5.17 0.32 -41.62
C MET A 164 -6.20 1.11 -42.41
N THR A 165 -6.34 2.41 -42.15
CA THR A 165 -7.25 3.28 -42.92
C THR A 165 -6.89 3.30 -44.40
N LYS A 166 -5.59 3.28 -44.73
CA LYS A 166 -5.08 3.17 -46.10
C LYS A 166 -5.08 1.74 -46.65
N ASN A 167 -5.59 0.76 -45.87
CA ASN A 167 -5.67 -0.65 -46.23
C ASN A 167 -4.31 -1.28 -46.62
N VAL A 168 -3.21 -0.80 -46.02
CA VAL A 168 -1.83 -1.23 -46.31
C VAL A 168 -1.43 -2.45 -45.48
N ILE A 169 -1.99 -2.59 -44.28
CA ILE A 169 -1.76 -3.74 -43.39
C ILE A 169 -3.04 -4.53 -43.18
N GLY A 170 -2.91 -5.83 -42.90
CA GLY A 170 -4.02 -6.74 -42.61
C GLY A 170 -3.80 -7.54 -41.34
N VAL A 171 -4.88 -8.09 -40.79
CA VAL A 171 -4.86 -9.01 -39.66
C VAL A 171 -4.83 -10.44 -40.21
N ASN A 172 -3.73 -11.16 -39.97
CA ASN A 172 -3.48 -12.49 -40.56
C ASN A 172 -3.75 -13.65 -39.58
N GLY A 173 -4.51 -13.37 -38.52
CA GLY A 173 -4.93 -14.34 -37.52
C GLY A 173 -5.53 -13.56 -36.36
N LYS A 174 -6.84 -13.75 -36.15
CA LYS A 174 -7.47 -13.36 -34.89
C LYS A 174 -7.16 -14.46 -33.91
N THR A 175 -6.50 -14.13 -32.81
CA THR A 175 -6.42 -15.07 -31.71
C THR A 175 -7.85 -15.19 -31.18
N THR A 176 -8.46 -16.37 -31.24
CA THR A 176 -9.64 -16.67 -30.45
C THR A 176 -9.26 -16.37 -29.01
N THR A 177 -9.96 -15.41 -28.40
CA THR A 177 -9.83 -15.03 -26.99
C THR A 177 -9.68 -16.29 -26.17
N ILE A 178 -8.45 -16.55 -25.72
CA ILE A 178 -8.23 -17.47 -24.62
C ILE A 178 -8.93 -16.79 -23.44
N PRO A 179 -9.92 -17.44 -22.80
CA PRO A 179 -10.46 -16.92 -21.55
C PRO A 179 -9.27 -16.64 -20.64
N LYS A 180 -9.25 -15.50 -19.94
CA LYS A 180 -8.25 -15.30 -18.88
C LYS A 180 -8.37 -16.50 -17.93
N GLU A 181 -7.47 -17.48 -18.06
CA GLU A 181 -7.44 -18.66 -17.20
C GLU A 181 -6.96 -18.24 -15.83
N ASP A 182 -7.77 -18.64 -14.85
CA ASP A 182 -7.56 -18.62 -13.40
C ASP A 182 -6.99 -17.31 -12.84
N GLU A 183 -7.90 -16.43 -12.42
CA GLU A 183 -7.62 -15.49 -11.34
C GLU A 183 -7.24 -16.30 -10.09
N ARG A 184 -5.98 -16.72 -10.01
CA ARG A 184 -5.36 -17.06 -8.73
C ARG A 184 -5.62 -15.88 -7.81
N HIS A 185 -6.12 -16.15 -6.61
CA HIS A 185 -6.23 -15.20 -5.50
C HIS A 185 -4.84 -14.80 -4.97
N ASP A 186 -3.93 -14.43 -5.88
CA ASP A 186 -2.65 -13.83 -5.53
C ASP A 186 -2.91 -12.39 -5.07
N ALA A 187 -2.22 -11.97 -4.02
CA ALA A 187 -2.39 -10.63 -3.47
C ALA A 187 -2.13 -9.55 -4.53
N SER A 188 -3.03 -8.58 -4.64
CA SER A 188 -2.90 -7.44 -5.55
C SER A 188 -1.80 -6.47 -5.10
N LEU A 189 -1.57 -6.42 -3.79
CA LEU A 189 -0.55 -5.60 -3.15
C LEU A 189 -0.03 -6.32 -1.91
N GLU A 190 1.29 -6.25 -1.69
CA GLU A 190 1.93 -6.74 -0.48
C GLU A 190 2.86 -5.67 0.10
N ALA A 191 2.91 -5.53 1.42
CA ALA A 191 3.81 -4.58 2.06
C ALA A 191 4.36 -5.08 3.39
N SER A 192 5.56 -4.63 3.74
CA SER A 192 6.09 -4.74 5.10
C SER A 192 5.69 -3.49 5.89
N LEU A 193 5.25 -3.70 7.13
CA LEU A 193 4.80 -2.61 8.01
C LEU A 193 5.96 -1.74 8.50
N LYS A 194 7.22 -2.21 8.37
CA LYS A 194 8.42 -1.38 8.55
C LYS A 194 8.59 -0.30 7.48
N VAL A 195 7.99 -0.52 6.31
CA VAL A 195 8.13 0.37 5.14
C VAL A 195 6.97 1.34 5.04
N ILE A 196 5.76 0.88 5.33
CA ILE A 196 4.52 1.64 5.20
C ILE A 196 3.51 1.12 6.23
N SER A 197 2.85 2.02 6.97
CA SER A 197 1.92 1.61 8.03
C SER A 197 0.62 1.06 7.44
N ILE A 198 -0.16 0.33 8.26
CA ILE A 198 -1.49 -0.17 7.85
C ILE A 198 -2.39 1.01 7.44
N GLY A 199 -2.41 2.08 8.22
CA GLY A 199 -3.20 3.28 7.93
C GLY A 199 -2.85 3.90 6.57
N GLU A 200 -1.56 3.98 6.24
CA GLU A 200 -1.11 4.49 4.94
C GLU A 200 -1.49 3.55 3.79
N VAL A 201 -1.42 2.22 3.98
CA VAL A 201 -1.88 1.26 2.97
C VAL A 201 -3.38 1.40 2.74
N VAL A 202 -4.19 1.47 3.80
CA VAL A 202 -5.64 1.70 3.70
C VAL A 202 -5.91 3.02 2.98
N GLN A 203 -5.20 4.09 3.32
CA GLN A 203 -5.35 5.38 2.66
C GLN A 203 -5.00 5.30 1.17
N ILE A 204 -3.93 4.60 0.78
CA ILE A 204 -3.60 4.35 -0.63
C ILE A 204 -4.77 3.66 -1.32
N LEU A 205 -5.26 2.55 -0.76
CA LEU A 205 -6.34 1.74 -1.34
C LEU A 205 -7.63 2.55 -1.54
N VAL A 206 -7.99 3.38 -0.56
CA VAL A 206 -9.14 4.29 -0.64
C VAL A 206 -8.93 5.36 -1.72
N LEU A 207 -7.75 5.98 -1.79
CA LEU A 207 -7.43 7.03 -2.77
C LEU A 207 -7.47 6.53 -4.22
N ILE A 208 -7.10 5.26 -4.44
CA ILE A 208 -7.15 4.63 -5.77
C ILE A 208 -8.51 3.95 -6.04
N GLY A 209 -9.42 3.91 -5.06
CA GLY A 209 -10.76 3.36 -5.20
C GLY A 209 -10.84 1.84 -5.29
N LEU A 210 -9.89 1.13 -4.66
CA LEU A 210 -9.93 -0.34 -4.61
C LEU A 210 -10.80 -0.84 -3.45
N ASN A 211 -11.65 -1.82 -3.76
CA ASN A 211 -12.43 -2.58 -2.79
C ASN A 211 -11.79 -3.95 -2.58
N GLY A 212 -11.91 -4.50 -1.38
CA GLY A 212 -11.35 -5.81 -1.06
C GLY A 212 -10.93 -5.95 0.39
N ARG A 213 -10.25 -7.06 0.68
CA ARG A 213 -9.72 -7.37 2.01
C ARG A 213 -8.23 -7.07 2.10
N LEU A 214 -7.83 -6.29 3.09
CA LEU A 214 -6.46 -6.16 3.57
C LEU A 214 -6.26 -7.09 4.76
N SER A 215 -5.44 -8.12 4.58
CA SER A 215 -4.98 -8.99 5.66
C SER A 215 -3.64 -8.49 6.19
N ALA A 216 -3.49 -8.39 7.51
CA ALA A 216 -2.25 -8.04 8.19
C ALA A 216 -1.83 -9.17 9.14
N SER A 217 -0.53 -9.36 9.30
CA SER A 217 0.02 -10.33 10.24
C SER A 217 1.32 -9.81 10.86
N TRP A 218 1.43 -9.95 12.18
CA TRP A 218 2.61 -9.60 12.95
C TRP A 218 2.83 -10.68 14.01
N ASP A 219 3.93 -11.42 13.87
CA ASP A 219 4.19 -12.63 14.67
C ASP A 219 3.05 -13.66 14.55
N ASP A 220 2.41 -14.07 15.65
CA ASP A 220 1.26 -14.96 15.66
C ASP A 220 -0.09 -14.23 15.50
N ARG A 221 -0.06 -12.89 15.48
CA ARG A 221 -1.24 -12.03 15.41
C ARG A 221 -1.71 -11.87 13.97
N LYS A 222 -3.02 -11.89 13.76
CA LYS A 222 -3.64 -11.66 12.45
C LYS A 222 -4.82 -10.73 12.58
N GLY A 223 -4.96 -9.84 11.61
CA GLY A 223 -6.13 -9.01 11.48
C GLY A 223 -6.52 -8.79 10.03
N GLU A 224 -7.74 -8.35 9.83
CA GLU A 224 -8.35 -8.10 8.53
C GLU A 224 -9.10 -6.78 8.55
N VAL A 225 -9.04 -6.07 7.44
CA VAL A 225 -9.80 -4.84 7.17
C VAL A 225 -10.41 -4.99 5.79
N TYR A 226 -11.72 -4.82 5.66
CA TYR A 226 -12.41 -4.80 4.37
C TYR A 226 -12.73 -3.36 4.00
N ILE A 227 -12.43 -3.02 2.76
CA ILE A 227 -12.65 -1.70 2.19
C ILE A 227 -13.73 -1.84 1.12
N GLU A 228 -14.80 -1.05 1.26
CA GLU A 228 -15.92 -1.01 0.33
C GLU A 228 -16.35 0.44 0.12
N GLN A 229 -16.42 0.86 -1.15
CA GLN A 229 -16.87 2.19 -1.55
C GLN A 229 -16.12 3.32 -0.82
N GLY A 230 -14.80 3.16 -0.69
CA GLY A 230 -13.92 4.14 -0.04
C GLY A 230 -14.02 4.19 1.49
N ASN A 231 -14.74 3.27 2.13
CA ASN A 231 -14.84 3.18 3.59
C ASN A 231 -14.41 1.82 4.11
N ILE A 232 -14.07 1.74 5.39
CA ILE A 232 -13.89 0.44 6.06
C ILE A 232 -15.27 -0.07 6.45
N SER A 233 -15.65 -1.24 5.95
CA SER A 233 -16.93 -1.88 6.25
C SER A 233 -16.83 -2.94 7.34
N PHE A 234 -15.66 -3.57 7.46
CA PHE A 234 -15.38 -4.59 8.46
C PHE A 234 -13.94 -4.53 8.93
N ALA A 235 -13.71 -4.75 10.22
CA ALA A 235 -12.38 -5.02 10.74
C ALA A 235 -12.41 -6.05 11.89
N THR A 236 -11.34 -6.83 11.98
CA THR A 236 -11.08 -7.76 13.10
C THR A 236 -9.59 -7.92 13.33
N VAL A 237 -9.19 -8.12 14.58
CA VAL A 237 -7.84 -8.53 14.96
C VAL A 237 -7.95 -9.20 16.32
N GLU A 238 -7.45 -10.43 16.42
CA GLU A 238 -7.55 -11.23 17.66
C GLU A 238 -9.00 -11.35 18.14
N SER A 239 -9.31 -10.89 19.36
CA SER A 239 -10.66 -10.84 19.93
C SER A 239 -11.43 -9.56 19.62
N LEU A 240 -10.79 -8.57 18.99
CA LEU A 240 -11.40 -7.29 18.67
C LEU A 240 -12.11 -7.34 17.32
N GLU A 241 -13.23 -6.63 17.28
CA GLU A 241 -14.01 -6.35 16.08
C GLU A 241 -14.30 -4.85 15.96
N GLY A 242 -14.59 -4.41 14.74
CA GLY A 242 -14.99 -3.04 14.44
C GLY A 242 -13.88 -2.03 14.73
N MET A 243 -14.25 -0.90 15.34
CA MET A 243 -13.32 0.22 15.54
C MET A 243 -12.13 -0.14 16.44
N GLY A 244 -12.31 -0.97 17.46
CA GLY A 244 -11.21 -1.43 18.31
C GLY A 244 -10.16 -2.19 17.50
N ALA A 245 -10.60 -2.99 16.53
CA ALA A 245 -9.70 -3.70 15.64
C ALA A 245 -8.93 -2.76 14.70
N VAL A 246 -9.61 -1.76 14.14
CA VAL A 246 -8.96 -0.72 13.32
C VAL A 246 -7.86 -0.02 14.13
N TYR A 247 -8.18 0.43 15.33
CA TYR A 247 -7.24 1.18 16.18
C TYR A 247 -6.03 0.35 16.60
N ARG A 248 -6.23 -0.92 16.98
CA ARG A 248 -5.13 -1.84 17.27
C ARG A 248 -4.27 -2.12 16.03
N LEU A 249 -4.86 -2.25 14.84
CA LEU A 249 -4.07 -2.42 13.61
C LEU A 249 -3.23 -1.18 13.28
N LEU A 250 -3.71 0.03 13.60
CA LEU A 250 -2.93 1.25 13.36
C LEU A 250 -1.63 1.29 14.20
N THR A 251 -1.61 0.72 15.40
CA THR A 251 -0.44 0.74 16.29
C THR A 251 0.70 -0.18 15.83
N TRP A 252 0.43 -1.14 14.94
CA TRP A 252 1.42 -2.10 14.45
C TRP A 252 2.55 -1.41 13.66
N LYS A 253 3.80 -1.64 14.09
CA LYS A 253 5.03 -1.10 13.46
C LYS A 253 5.87 -2.13 12.71
N ASP A 254 5.54 -3.40 12.86
CA ASP A 254 6.22 -4.53 12.22
C ASP A 254 5.16 -5.54 11.74
N GLY A 255 5.58 -6.49 10.92
CA GLY A 255 4.71 -7.44 10.23
C GLY A 255 4.62 -7.19 8.74
N TYR A 256 3.66 -7.87 8.13
CA TYR A 256 3.36 -7.80 6.70
C TYR A 256 1.86 -7.71 6.46
N CYS A 257 1.47 -7.09 5.35
CA CYS A 257 0.10 -7.08 4.90
C CYS A 257 -0.01 -7.48 3.42
N LYS A 258 -1.18 -8.01 3.08
CA LYS A 258 -1.58 -8.46 1.74
C LYS A 258 -2.98 -7.99 1.45
N PHE A 259 -3.17 -7.38 0.30
CA PHE A 259 -4.48 -6.94 -0.17
C PHE A 259 -5.01 -7.89 -1.26
N PHE A 260 -6.27 -8.30 -1.13
CA PHE A 260 -6.99 -9.16 -2.05
C PHE A 260 -8.17 -8.36 -2.59
N ALA A 261 -8.11 -8.03 -3.87
CA ALA A 261 -9.14 -7.22 -4.53
C ALA A 261 -10.47 -7.99 -4.62
N ASP A 262 -11.57 -7.23 -4.57
CA ASP A 262 -12.94 -7.70 -4.80
C ASP A 262 -13.45 -8.77 -3.81
N GLU A 263 -12.72 -9.02 -2.72
CA GLU A 263 -13.22 -9.79 -1.58
C GLU A 263 -14.15 -8.93 -0.72
N VAL A 264 -15.34 -9.46 -0.43
CA VAL A 264 -16.42 -8.78 0.30
C VAL A 264 -16.56 -9.42 1.68
N PRO A 265 -16.80 -8.66 2.75
CA PRO A 265 -16.94 -9.24 4.08
C PRO A 265 -18.26 -9.98 4.23
N VAL A 266 -18.27 -11.02 5.07
CA VAL A 266 -19.50 -11.76 5.41
C VAL A 266 -20.49 -10.88 6.20
N GLN A 267 -19.97 -9.93 6.98
CA GLN A 267 -20.74 -9.02 7.82
C GLN A 267 -20.10 -7.64 7.87
N HIS A 268 -20.89 -6.62 8.19
CA HIS A 268 -20.40 -5.25 8.38
C HIS A 268 -20.43 -4.92 9.88
N ASN A 269 -19.31 -4.43 10.42
CA ASN A 269 -19.22 -4.00 11.82
C ASN A 269 -18.73 -2.55 11.98
N ILE A 270 -18.56 -1.83 10.87
CA ILE A 270 -18.19 -0.41 10.86
C ILE A 270 -19.12 0.34 9.88
N GLN A 271 -19.70 1.43 10.37
CA GLN A 271 -20.55 2.34 9.56
C GLN A 271 -19.95 3.76 9.48
N LYS A 272 -18.78 3.95 10.07
CA LYS A 272 -18.12 5.25 10.21
C LYS A 272 -17.43 5.61 8.90
N ASN A 273 -17.50 6.88 8.52
CA ASN A 273 -16.81 7.35 7.32
C ASN A 273 -15.29 7.36 7.50
N ILE A 274 -14.57 7.13 6.41
CA ILE A 274 -13.12 6.99 6.43
C ILE A 274 -12.40 8.24 6.95
N GLU A 275 -12.91 9.45 6.68
CA GLU A 275 -12.27 10.68 7.14
C GLU A 275 -12.29 10.78 8.67
N SER A 276 -13.40 10.42 9.31
CA SER A 276 -13.49 10.43 10.78
C SER A 276 -12.61 9.35 11.39
N ILE A 277 -12.52 8.17 10.76
CA ILE A 277 -11.61 7.11 11.18
C ILE A 277 -10.16 7.58 11.12
N PHE A 278 -9.75 8.28 10.06
CA PHE A 278 -8.38 8.79 9.94
C PHE A 278 -8.07 9.88 10.96
N VAL A 279 -8.99 10.81 11.21
CA VAL A 279 -8.78 11.85 12.24
C VAL A 279 -8.61 11.21 13.62
N GLU A 280 -9.53 10.31 14.01
CA GLU A 280 -9.42 9.63 15.30
C GLU A 280 -8.20 8.70 15.38
N GLY A 281 -7.85 8.05 14.27
CA GLY A 281 -6.65 7.23 14.19
C GLY A 281 -5.36 8.02 14.45
N ILE A 282 -5.27 9.28 14.01
CA ILE A 282 -4.14 10.17 14.33
C ILE A 282 -4.06 10.42 15.83
N ASP A 283 -5.19 10.72 16.48
CA ASP A 283 -5.24 10.98 17.91
C ASP A 283 -4.91 9.73 18.73
N VAL A 284 -5.45 8.57 18.36
CA VAL A 284 -5.14 7.27 18.97
C VAL A 284 -3.65 6.97 18.85
N LEU A 285 -3.06 7.16 17.67
CA LEU A 285 -1.62 6.94 17.47
C LEU A 285 -0.76 7.89 18.28
N ALA A 286 -1.15 9.17 18.39
CA ALA A 286 -0.43 10.14 19.20
C ALA A 286 -0.43 9.73 20.68
N LYS A 287 -1.58 9.32 21.22
CA LYS A 287 -1.70 8.81 22.59
C LYS A 287 -0.88 7.54 22.80
N PHE A 288 -0.99 6.57 21.88
CA PHE A 288 -0.22 5.32 21.95
C PHE A 288 1.29 5.59 21.96
N ASN A 289 1.79 6.45 21.06
CA ASN A 289 3.22 6.77 21.01
C ASN A 289 3.67 7.49 22.30
N LYS A 290 2.85 8.38 22.86
CA LYS A 290 3.15 9.02 24.15
C LYS A 290 3.33 7.98 25.26
N PHE A 291 2.46 6.96 25.32
CA PHE A 291 2.66 5.84 26.23
C PHE A 291 3.96 5.09 25.94
N MET A 292 4.30 4.84 24.68
CA MET A 292 5.55 4.15 24.35
C MET A 292 6.81 4.95 24.69
N ASP A 293 6.72 6.28 24.77
CA ASP A 293 7.81 7.16 25.19
C ASP A 293 7.95 7.24 26.72
N GLU A 294 6.84 7.16 27.46
CA GLU A 294 6.78 7.33 28.93
C GLU A 294 6.79 6.01 29.72
N PHE A 295 6.26 4.93 29.16
CA PHE A 295 6.07 3.63 29.82
C PHE A 295 7.23 2.68 29.48
N PRO A 296 7.57 1.70 30.34
CA PRO A 296 8.57 0.69 30.00
C PRO A 296 8.19 -0.07 28.70
N SER A 297 9.20 -0.65 28.05
CA SER A 297 9.06 -1.44 26.81
C SER A 297 7.82 -2.35 26.83
N LEU A 298 7.18 -2.59 25.68
CA LEU A 298 6.11 -3.59 25.57
C LEU A 298 6.53 -4.99 26.07
N ASN A 299 7.82 -5.27 26.11
CA ASN A 299 8.37 -6.53 26.65
C ASN A 299 8.61 -6.49 28.17
N ALA A 300 8.24 -5.41 28.86
CA ALA A 300 8.34 -5.32 30.31
C ALA A 300 7.39 -6.34 30.95
N TYR A 301 7.90 -7.00 31.99
CA TYR A 301 7.11 -7.94 32.76
C TYR A 301 6.11 -7.18 33.62
N VAL A 302 4.90 -7.73 33.74
CA VAL A 302 3.82 -7.13 34.52
C VAL A 302 3.33 -8.14 35.55
N ASP A 303 3.33 -7.75 36.81
CA ASP A 303 2.90 -8.61 37.92
C ASP A 303 1.87 -7.90 38.79
N VAL A 304 0.93 -8.65 39.35
CA VAL A 304 0.03 -8.13 40.40
C VAL A 304 0.81 -8.06 41.71
N ILE A 305 0.90 -6.87 42.32
CA ILE A 305 1.63 -6.65 43.58
C ILE A 305 0.70 -6.81 44.77
N SER A 306 -0.35 -5.99 44.83
CA SER A 306 -1.23 -5.91 46.00
C SER A 306 -2.65 -5.58 45.57
N VAL A 307 -3.57 -6.49 45.90
CA VAL A 307 -5.01 -6.25 45.81
C VAL A 307 -5.57 -6.60 47.17
N THR A 308 -5.86 -5.57 47.98
CA THR A 308 -6.34 -5.75 49.36
C THR A 308 -7.83 -6.06 49.43
N GLY A 309 -8.55 -5.86 48.31
CA GLY A 309 -9.99 -6.02 48.21
C GLY A 309 -10.79 -4.87 48.84
N GLN A 310 -10.10 -3.82 49.30
CA GLN A 310 -10.68 -2.57 49.77
C GLN A 310 -10.61 -1.47 48.70
N GLU A 311 -9.92 -1.72 47.58
CA GLU A 311 -9.85 -0.76 46.48
C GLU A 311 -11.18 -0.67 45.71
N GLU A 312 -11.64 0.55 45.41
CA GLU A 312 -12.71 0.75 44.43
C GLU A 312 -12.15 0.57 43.02
N ILE A 313 -12.32 -0.64 42.47
CA ILE A 313 -11.95 -1.00 41.09
C ILE A 313 -13.18 -1.12 40.20
N SER A 314 -13.09 -0.54 39.02
CA SER A 314 -14.10 -0.66 37.96
C SER A 314 -14.06 -2.06 37.33
N ASN A 315 -15.15 -2.43 36.65
CA ASN A 315 -15.22 -3.70 35.91
C ASN A 315 -14.13 -3.82 34.82
N LYS A 316 -13.74 -2.69 34.20
CA LYS A 316 -12.66 -2.68 33.19
C LYS A 316 -11.30 -2.93 33.82
N GLU A 317 -11.00 -2.27 34.95
CA GLU A 317 -9.78 -2.49 35.73
C GLU A 317 -9.66 -3.92 36.24
N ALA A 318 -10.75 -4.48 36.78
CA ALA A 318 -10.79 -5.88 37.20
C ALA A 318 -10.51 -6.85 36.04
N THR A 319 -10.98 -6.51 34.83
CA THR A 319 -10.67 -7.29 33.61
C THR A 319 -9.19 -7.23 33.27
N ILE A 320 -8.56 -6.05 33.31
CA ILE A 320 -7.12 -5.91 33.07
C ILE A 320 -6.29 -6.61 34.15
N LEU A 321 -6.64 -6.50 35.43
CA LEU A 321 -5.96 -7.22 36.52
C LEU A 321 -5.99 -8.73 36.31
N LYS A 322 -7.12 -9.28 35.86
CA LYS A 322 -7.23 -10.70 35.52
C LYS A 322 -6.30 -11.09 34.38
N ILE A 323 -6.15 -10.23 33.37
CA ILE A 323 -5.26 -10.46 32.24
C ILE A 323 -3.80 -10.39 32.69
N VAL A 324 -3.41 -9.39 33.50
CA VAL A 324 -2.07 -9.28 34.08
C VAL A 324 -1.74 -10.55 34.88
N ASN A 325 -2.65 -11.05 35.70
CA ASN A 325 -2.42 -12.28 36.47
C ASN A 325 -2.27 -13.56 35.61
N GLN A 326 -2.63 -13.51 34.33
CA GLN A 326 -2.59 -14.65 33.41
C GLN A 326 -1.47 -14.55 32.38
N ASN A 327 -0.74 -13.43 32.34
CA ASN A 327 0.20 -13.11 31.28
C ASN A 327 1.45 -12.46 31.85
N GLU A 328 2.56 -12.56 31.12
CA GLU A 328 3.86 -12.15 31.65
C GLU A 328 4.20 -10.72 31.28
N THR A 329 3.79 -10.24 30.09
CA THR A 329 4.30 -8.98 29.55
C THR A 329 3.21 -7.97 29.23
N LEU A 330 3.58 -6.70 29.13
CA LEU A 330 2.66 -5.63 28.72
C LEU A 330 2.11 -5.87 27.31
N HIS A 331 2.92 -6.44 26.42
CA HIS A 331 2.50 -6.87 25.10
C HIS A 331 1.35 -7.89 25.16
N ASP A 332 1.44 -8.87 26.05
CA ASP A 332 0.38 -9.88 26.24
C ASP A 332 -0.89 -9.25 26.83
N VAL A 333 -0.73 -8.31 27.76
CA VAL A 333 -1.87 -7.56 28.33
C VAL A 333 -2.63 -6.82 27.23
N ILE A 334 -1.92 -6.15 26.32
CA ILE A 334 -2.53 -5.49 25.15
C ILE A 334 -3.20 -6.52 24.23
N LYS A 335 -2.47 -7.60 23.88
CA LYS A 335 -2.95 -8.65 22.97
C LYS A 335 -4.28 -9.27 23.43
N TYR A 336 -4.38 -9.64 24.71
CA TYR A 336 -5.56 -10.31 25.25
C TYR A 336 -6.64 -9.36 25.78
N SER A 337 -6.35 -8.05 25.82
CA SER A 337 -7.34 -7.06 26.22
C SER A 337 -8.51 -6.99 25.24
N PRO A 338 -9.77 -6.99 25.74
CA PRO A 338 -10.95 -6.75 24.92
C PRO A 338 -11.17 -5.26 24.59
N TYR A 339 -10.25 -4.39 25.01
CA TYR A 339 -10.27 -2.95 24.74
C TYR A 339 -9.18 -2.59 23.71
N ASP A 340 -9.30 -1.43 23.07
CA ASP A 340 -8.23 -0.95 22.21
C ASP A 340 -6.93 -0.69 22.99
N ASP A 341 -5.81 -0.57 22.27
CA ASP A 341 -4.48 -0.50 22.87
C ASP A 341 -4.33 0.72 23.81
N VAL A 342 -4.92 1.87 23.47
CA VAL A 342 -4.82 3.09 24.27
C VAL A 342 -5.63 2.96 25.54
N GLU A 343 -6.89 2.51 25.45
CA GLU A 343 -7.71 2.27 26.64
C GLU A 343 -7.06 1.22 27.56
N THR A 344 -6.47 0.17 27.00
CA THR A 344 -5.75 -0.86 27.76
C THR A 344 -4.56 -0.27 28.51
N LEU A 345 -3.77 0.58 27.85
CA LEU A 345 -2.63 1.26 28.45
C LEU A 345 -3.07 2.26 29.53
N GLU A 346 -4.15 3.01 29.33
CA GLU A 346 -4.72 3.92 30.33
C GLU A 346 -5.15 3.17 31.60
N LEU A 347 -5.86 2.05 31.45
CA LEU A 347 -6.26 1.19 32.57
C LEU A 347 -5.04 0.60 33.28
N THR A 348 -4.05 0.11 32.52
CA THR A 348 -2.81 -0.46 33.07
C THR A 348 -2.01 0.60 33.84
N ALA A 349 -1.86 1.80 33.29
CA ALA A 349 -1.17 2.92 33.94
C ALA A 349 -1.89 3.34 35.23
N LYS A 350 -3.23 3.33 35.24
CA LYS A 350 -4.01 3.61 36.45
C LYS A 350 -3.79 2.56 37.54
N LEU A 351 -3.82 1.28 37.19
CA LEU A 351 -3.52 0.17 38.12
C LEU A 351 -2.10 0.25 38.68
N TYR A 352 -1.14 0.65 37.84
CA TYR A 352 0.26 0.86 38.24
C TYR A 352 0.37 2.04 39.22
N GLY A 353 -0.28 3.17 38.93
CA GLY A 353 -0.31 4.33 39.82
C GLY A 353 -0.96 4.03 41.18
N GLN A 354 -1.92 3.11 41.22
CA GLN A 354 -2.55 2.60 42.44
C GLN A 354 -1.72 1.52 43.16
N ARG A 355 -0.53 1.18 42.64
CA ARG A 355 0.36 0.13 43.15
C ARG A 355 -0.26 -1.27 43.20
N MET A 356 -1.28 -1.52 42.38
CA MET A 356 -1.89 -2.86 42.26
C MET A 356 -1.08 -3.76 41.33
N ILE A 357 -0.35 -3.18 40.37
CA ILE A 357 0.55 -3.89 39.47
C ILE A 357 1.96 -3.28 39.49
N GLY A 358 2.96 -4.09 39.20
CA GLY A 358 4.37 -3.73 39.05
C GLY A 358 4.85 -3.96 37.63
N LEU A 359 5.93 -3.27 37.25
CA LEU A 359 6.51 -3.35 35.91
C LEU A 359 8.02 -3.51 35.98
N SER A 360 8.54 -4.72 35.74
CA SER A 360 9.97 -4.99 35.83
C SER A 360 10.64 -5.12 34.44
N LYS A 361 11.91 -4.70 34.35
CA LYS A 361 12.70 -4.73 33.10
C LYS A 361 13.44 -6.06 32.86
N GLY A 362 13.08 -7.17 33.53
CA GLY A 362 13.83 -8.43 33.38
C GLY A 362 13.13 -9.70 33.86
N LEU A 363 13.53 -10.82 33.22
CA LEU A 363 13.09 -12.22 33.30
C LEU A 363 12.33 -12.66 34.56
N SER A 364 11.23 -13.40 34.35
CA SER A 364 10.43 -14.01 35.41
C SER A 364 11.32 -14.80 36.39
N GLY A 365 11.24 -14.39 37.66
CA GLY A 365 11.88 -15.09 38.77
C GLY A 365 13.39 -14.89 38.93
N GLN A 366 13.85 -13.67 39.22
CA GLN A 366 14.89 -13.44 40.23
C GLN A 366 15.06 -11.95 40.61
N GLN A 367 15.00 -11.71 41.92
CA GLN A 367 15.42 -10.52 42.71
C GLN A 367 14.61 -9.23 42.60
N GLU A 368 14.12 -8.79 43.78
CA GLU A 368 13.70 -7.42 44.09
C GLU A 368 14.61 -6.40 43.37
N VAL A 369 14.03 -5.69 42.41
CA VAL A 369 14.64 -4.47 41.90
C VAL A 369 14.01 -3.33 42.67
N ASP A 370 14.85 -2.77 43.56
CA ASP A 370 14.66 -1.53 44.31
C ASP A 370 14.31 -0.38 43.35
N TYR A 371 13.08 0.11 43.42
CA TYR A 371 12.67 1.27 42.62
C TYR A 371 13.11 2.55 43.32
N ASP A 372 14.18 3.12 42.74
CA ASP A 372 14.66 4.49 42.77
C ASP A 372 14.06 5.43 43.84
N LYS A 373 14.96 5.88 44.72
CA LYS A 373 14.80 6.96 45.72
C LYS A 373 14.07 8.23 45.23
N GLU A 374 13.96 8.46 43.92
CA GLU A 374 13.16 9.56 43.35
C GLU A 374 11.66 9.41 43.64
N ALA A 375 11.15 8.18 43.81
CA ALA A 375 9.77 7.92 44.23
C ALA A 375 9.55 8.09 45.74
N GLU A 376 10.60 7.96 46.56
CA GLU A 376 10.56 8.22 48.01
C GLU A 376 10.55 9.73 48.34
N GLU A 377 11.20 10.58 47.54
CA GLU A 377 11.20 12.04 47.77
C GLU A 377 9.86 12.70 47.44
N LEU A 378 9.12 12.19 46.45
CA LEU A 378 7.74 12.62 46.16
C LEU A 378 6.73 12.25 47.26
N LEU A 379 7.08 11.34 48.17
CA LEU A 379 6.24 10.88 49.28
C LEU A 379 6.46 11.64 50.60
N LYS A 380 7.47 12.52 50.71
CA LYS A 380 7.74 13.26 51.97
C LYS A 380 6.86 14.49 52.19
N ASP A 381 6.25 15.04 51.15
CA ASP A 381 5.39 16.23 51.24
C ASP A 381 3.88 15.89 51.31
N LEU A 382 3.54 14.61 51.53
CA LEU A 382 2.15 14.12 51.59
C LEU A 382 1.80 13.39 52.91
N LEU A 383 2.63 13.53 53.95
CA LEU A 383 2.29 13.33 55.36
C LEU A 383 2.22 14.69 56.07
#